data_AF-A0A0P9NIN0-F1
#
_entry.id   AF-A0A0P9NIN0-F1
#
_cell.length_a   1.000
_cell.length_b   1.000
_cell.length_c   1.000
_cell.angle_alpha   90.00
_cell.angle_beta   90.00
_cell.angle_gamma   90.00
#
_symmetry.space_group_name_H-M   'P 1'
#
loop_
_entity.id
_entity.type
_entity.pdbx_description
1 polymer ?
#
loop_
_entity_poly.entity_id
_entity_poly.type
_entity_poly.pdbx_seq_one_letter_code
_entity_poly.pdbx_strand_id
1 'polypeptide(L)'
;MGAAPSLADKSAAVGYAMHMDFLGRKAASQAPQLVSAWTADRDLTNPALPAFQVCVMLTKLQLNDLQQSLKLIVDAARKTQSSPKDFFQEIASASAYMSRDPSALRKGGNLADGGVLGEYLEGLPYRSKSLSMTQDLWLSLSVAEQEDFIDELDSKIRLYETFHNDLANWVRFGDAEPGDALYRVPLSTLP
;
A
#
# COMPACT_ATOMS: atom_id res chain seq x y z
N MET A 1 -1.58 10.07 -18.10
CA MET A 1 -2.22 9.28 -19.17
C MET A 1 -1.54 7.92 -19.21
N GLY A 2 -2.24 6.85 -18.83
CA GLY A 2 -1.68 5.49 -18.87
C GLY A 2 -1.46 5.02 -20.31
N ALA A 3 -0.39 4.28 -20.56
CA ALA A 3 -0.10 3.68 -21.86
C ALA A 3 -1.26 2.76 -22.28
N ALA A 4 -1.63 2.79 -23.56
CA ALA A 4 -2.66 1.89 -24.07
C ALA A 4 -2.19 0.43 -23.98
N PRO A 5 -3.04 -0.51 -23.55
CA PRO A 5 -2.66 -1.91 -23.40
C PRO A 5 -2.23 -2.51 -24.74
N SER A 6 -1.15 -3.30 -24.71
CA SER A 6 -0.56 -3.92 -25.89
C SER A 6 -1.48 -5.02 -26.47
N LEU A 7 -1.19 -5.45 -27.70
CA LEU A 7 -1.93 -6.56 -28.31
C LEU A 7 -1.76 -7.86 -27.49
N ALA A 8 -0.57 -8.07 -26.92
CA ALA A 8 -0.28 -9.21 -26.06
C ALA A 8 -1.17 -9.17 -24.81
N ASP A 9 -1.29 -8.03 -24.14
CA ASP A 9 -2.13 -7.86 -22.95
C ASP A 9 -3.60 -8.16 -23.25
N LYS A 10 -4.09 -7.68 -24.39
CA LYS A 10 -5.47 -7.95 -24.84
C LYS A 10 -5.69 -9.43 -25.11
N SER A 11 -4.75 -10.09 -25.79
CA SER A 11 -4.85 -11.54 -26.06
C SER A 11 -4.80 -12.38 -24.79
N ALA A 12 -3.95 -12.02 -23.81
CA ALA A 12 -3.88 -12.67 -22.52
C ALA A 12 -5.20 -12.50 -21.73
N ALA A 13 -5.77 -11.29 -21.71
CA ALA A 13 -7.04 -11.02 -21.04
C ALA A 13 -8.20 -11.84 -21.65
N VAL A 14 -8.27 -11.94 -22.97
CA VAL A 14 -9.31 -12.76 -23.65
C VAL A 14 -9.13 -14.24 -23.34
N GLY A 15 -7.90 -14.76 -23.39
CA GLY A 15 -7.61 -16.15 -23.05
C GLY A 15 -7.98 -16.49 -21.60
N TYR A 16 -7.69 -15.58 -20.67
CA TYR A 16 -8.08 -15.71 -19.27
C TYR A 16 -9.60 -15.70 -19.10
N ALA A 17 -10.31 -14.78 -19.77
CA ALA A 17 -11.77 -14.72 -19.72
C ALA A 17 -12.42 -16.01 -20.24
N MET A 18 -11.91 -16.59 -21.33
CA MET A 18 -12.37 -17.88 -21.85
C MET A 18 -12.15 -19.03 -20.85
N HIS A 19 -10.99 -19.03 -20.19
CA HIS A 19 -10.69 -20.02 -19.15
C HIS A 19 -11.64 -19.90 -17.96
N MET A 20 -11.90 -18.68 -17.49
CA MET A 20 -12.85 -18.42 -16.40
C MET A 20 -14.30 -18.81 -16.78
N ASP A 21 -14.74 -18.52 -18.01
CA ASP A 21 -16.07 -18.94 -18.49
C ASP A 21 -16.21 -20.47 -18.51
N PHE A 22 -15.19 -21.19 -18.98
CA PHE A 22 -15.16 -22.64 -18.94
C PHE A 22 -15.24 -23.21 -17.52
N LEU A 23 -14.46 -22.65 -16.59
CA LEU A 23 -14.48 -23.05 -15.19
C LEU A 23 -15.82 -22.73 -14.52
N GLY A 24 -16.40 -21.56 -14.78
CA GLY A 24 -17.72 -21.15 -14.29
C GLY A 24 -18.81 -22.13 -14.72
N ARG A 25 -18.81 -22.55 -16.01
CA ARG A 25 -19.72 -23.60 -16.50
C ARG A 25 -19.53 -24.94 -15.79
N LYS A 26 -18.28 -25.36 -15.55
CA LYS A 26 -17.98 -26.64 -14.88
C LYS A 26 -18.40 -26.62 -13.39
N ALA A 27 -18.24 -25.48 -12.73
CA ALA A 27 -18.55 -25.31 -11.30
C ALA A 27 -19.98 -24.78 -11.04
N ALA A 28 -20.78 -24.58 -12.09
CA ALA A 28 -22.09 -23.91 -12.03
C ALA A 28 -22.03 -22.54 -11.29
N SER A 29 -20.93 -21.81 -11.46
CA SER A 29 -20.77 -20.46 -10.90
C SER A 29 -20.82 -19.42 -12.03
N GLN A 30 -21.49 -18.30 -11.76
CA GLN A 30 -21.56 -17.18 -12.67
C GLN A 30 -20.82 -16.00 -12.06
N ALA A 31 -20.04 -15.29 -12.88
CA ALA A 31 -19.41 -14.05 -12.45
C ALA A 31 -20.50 -13.04 -12.03
N PRO A 32 -20.32 -12.33 -10.90
CA PRO A 32 -21.24 -11.27 -10.48
C PRO A 32 -21.42 -10.23 -11.59
N GLN A 33 -22.62 -9.66 -11.71
CA GLN A 33 -22.85 -8.57 -12.67
C GLN A 33 -22.07 -7.33 -12.23
N LEU A 34 -21.20 -6.83 -13.12
CA LEU A 34 -20.49 -5.58 -12.92
C LEU A 34 -21.40 -4.43 -13.36
N VAL A 35 -21.83 -3.59 -12.42
CA VAL A 35 -22.62 -2.39 -12.71
C VAL A 35 -21.69 -1.18 -12.72
N SER A 36 -21.67 -0.44 -13.82
CA SER A 36 -21.04 0.89 -13.88
C SER A 36 -22.09 1.97 -13.60
N ALA A 37 -21.81 2.83 -12.64
CA ALA A 37 -22.68 3.95 -12.28
C ALA A 37 -21.83 5.21 -12.05
N TRP A 38 -22.46 6.37 -12.24
CA TRP A 38 -21.87 7.67 -11.92
C TRP A 38 -22.45 8.16 -10.59
N THR A 39 -21.59 8.72 -9.74
CA THR A 39 -22.00 9.28 -8.45
C THR A 39 -21.33 10.63 -8.23
N ALA A 40 -21.98 11.54 -7.51
CA ALA A 40 -21.43 12.85 -7.17
C ALA A 40 -20.46 12.72 -6.00
N ASP A 41 -19.26 13.29 -6.09
CA ASP A 41 -18.24 13.21 -5.03
C ASP A 41 -18.60 14.04 -3.79
N ARG A 42 -19.54 14.97 -3.92
CA ARG A 42 -20.04 15.86 -2.87
C ARG A 42 -21.50 15.64 -2.57
N ASP A 43 -21.85 15.90 -1.32
CA ASP A 43 -23.25 15.94 -0.90
C ASP A 43 -24.00 17.04 -1.66
N LEU A 44 -25.16 16.69 -2.22
CA LEU A 44 -25.95 17.59 -3.07
C LEU A 44 -26.62 18.71 -2.26
N THR A 45 -26.85 18.51 -0.96
CA THR A 45 -27.46 19.49 -0.06
C THR A 45 -26.42 20.39 0.61
N ASN A 46 -25.22 19.86 0.87
CA ASN A 46 -24.09 20.59 1.42
C ASN A 46 -22.78 20.23 0.68
N PRO A 47 -22.44 20.97 -0.39
CA PRO A 47 -21.26 20.69 -1.21
C PRO A 47 -19.91 20.73 -0.48
N ALA A 48 -19.86 21.25 0.75
CA ALA A 48 -18.64 21.23 1.55
C ALA A 48 -18.29 19.80 2.03
N LEU A 49 -19.28 18.90 2.11
CA LEU A 49 -19.09 17.55 2.63
C LEU A 49 -18.77 16.56 1.50
N PRO A 50 -17.69 15.77 1.62
CA PRO A 50 -17.44 14.65 0.70
C PRO A 50 -18.49 13.56 0.92
N ALA A 51 -19.07 13.04 -0.17
CA ALA A 51 -20.09 12.00 -0.14
C ALA A 51 -19.50 10.59 0.12
N PHE A 52 -18.23 10.37 -0.28
CA PHE A 52 -17.55 9.08 -0.14
C PHE A 52 -16.09 9.26 0.27
N GLN A 53 -15.53 8.22 0.90
CA GLN A 53 -14.10 8.12 1.20
C GLN A 53 -13.52 6.95 0.41
N VAL A 54 -12.38 7.19 -0.26
CA VAL A 54 -11.65 6.15 -0.99
C VAL A 54 -10.72 5.43 -0.01
N CYS A 55 -10.86 4.11 0.06
CA CYS A 55 -10.09 3.25 0.96
C CYS A 55 -9.43 2.10 0.18
N VAL A 56 -8.26 1.68 0.67
CA VAL A 56 -7.62 0.42 0.27
C VAL A 56 -8.07 -0.65 1.26
N MET A 57 -8.39 -1.83 0.71
CA MET A 57 -8.78 -2.99 1.51
C MET A 57 -7.52 -3.78 1.84
N LEU A 58 -7.21 -3.89 3.13
CA LEU A 58 -6.04 -4.62 3.61
C LEU A 58 -6.48 -5.77 4.53
N THR A 59 -5.83 -6.92 4.39
CA THR A 59 -5.96 -8.03 5.35
C THR A 59 -5.21 -7.72 6.64
N LYS A 60 -5.47 -8.48 7.71
CA LYS A 60 -4.71 -8.37 8.97
C LYS A 60 -3.22 -8.59 8.76
N LEU A 61 -2.86 -9.55 7.92
CA LEU A 61 -1.47 -9.85 7.60
C LEU A 61 -0.82 -8.66 6.88
N GLN A 62 -1.47 -8.15 5.84
CA GLN A 62 -0.95 -6.99 5.08
C GLN A 62 -0.78 -5.76 5.97
N LEU A 63 -1.75 -5.47 6.84
CA LEU A 63 -1.68 -4.34 7.77
C LEU A 63 -0.52 -4.51 8.77
N ASN A 64 -0.34 -5.71 9.32
CA ASN A 64 0.79 -6.01 10.21
C ASN A 64 2.12 -5.86 9.47
N ASP A 65 2.22 -6.42 8.26
CA ASP A 65 3.42 -6.33 7.43
C ASP A 65 3.77 -4.87 7.11
N LEU A 66 2.76 -4.04 6.82
CA LEU A 66 2.95 -2.60 6.62
C LEU A 66 3.53 -1.94 7.88
N GLN A 67 2.92 -2.22 9.03
CA GLN A 67 3.37 -1.68 10.32
C GLN A 67 4.82 -2.07 10.64
N GLN A 68 5.19 -3.34 10.42
CA GLN A 68 6.58 -3.81 10.64
C GLN A 68 7.56 -3.15 9.67
N SER A 69 7.14 -2.92 8.42
CA SER A 69 7.95 -2.21 7.42
C SER A 69 8.25 -0.77 7.86
N LEU A 70 7.23 -0.07 8.36
CA LEU A 70 7.41 1.29 8.87
C LEU A 70 8.31 1.33 10.10
N LYS A 71 8.17 0.38 11.03
CA LYS A 71 9.06 0.25 12.20
C LYS A 71 10.52 0.08 11.78
N LEU A 72 10.79 -0.76 10.79
CA LEU A 72 12.14 -0.94 10.25
C LEU A 72 12.71 0.37 9.70
N ILE A 73 11.92 1.14 8.94
CA ILE A 73 12.34 2.43 8.38
C ILE A 73 12.65 3.42 9.51
N VAL A 74 11.78 3.52 10.52
CA VAL A 74 11.97 4.39 11.69
C VAL A 74 13.22 3.99 12.48
N ASP A 75 13.43 2.70 12.73
CA ASP A 75 14.59 2.19 13.45
C ASP A 75 15.89 2.50 12.68
N ALA A 76 15.89 2.31 11.36
CA ALA A 76 17.03 2.66 10.51
C ALA A 76 17.32 4.17 10.53
N ALA A 77 16.28 5.01 10.47
CA ALA A 77 16.42 6.46 10.53
C ALA A 77 17.02 6.91 11.87
N ARG A 78 16.51 6.38 12.99
CA ARG A 78 17.00 6.68 14.35
C ARG A 78 18.46 6.23 14.54
N LYS A 79 18.85 5.05 14.04
CA LYS A 79 20.24 4.56 14.11
C LYS A 79 21.22 5.42 13.30
N THR A 80 20.74 6.01 12.20
CA THR A 80 21.57 6.77 11.25
C THR A 80 21.40 8.28 11.39
N GLN A 81 20.79 8.75 12.47
CA GLN A 81 20.57 10.18 12.75
C GLN A 81 21.87 10.98 12.73
N SER A 82 22.97 10.40 13.23
CA SER A 82 24.31 11.00 13.21
C SER A 82 25.05 10.83 11.87
N SER A 83 24.60 9.91 11.01
CA SER A 83 25.19 9.65 9.69
C SER A 83 24.11 9.36 8.61
N PRO A 84 23.36 10.40 8.17
CA PRO A 84 22.20 10.22 7.28
C PRO A 84 22.50 9.50 5.95
N LYS A 85 23.75 9.53 5.49
CA LYS A 85 24.25 8.80 4.30
C LYS A 85 24.13 7.27 4.40
N ASP A 86 24.10 6.73 5.62
CA ASP A 86 24.06 5.28 5.86
C ASP A 86 22.61 4.76 5.97
N PHE A 87 21.61 5.66 6.00
CA PHE A 87 20.19 5.33 6.19
C PHE A 87 19.65 4.26 5.23
N PHE A 88 19.80 4.47 3.91
CA PHE A 88 19.32 3.51 2.91
C PHE A 88 20.10 2.18 2.93
N GLN A 89 21.35 2.20 3.37
CA GLN A 89 22.14 0.98 3.55
C GLN A 89 21.63 0.17 4.74
N GLU A 90 21.26 0.83 5.84
CA GLU A 90 20.67 0.20 7.02
C GLU A 90 19.26 -0.36 6.72
N ILE A 91 18.45 0.35 5.92
CA ILE A 91 17.17 -0.21 5.47
C ILE A 91 17.40 -1.46 4.60
N ALA A 92 18.34 -1.39 3.65
CA ALA A 92 18.63 -2.52 2.78
C ALA A 92 19.20 -3.73 3.55
N SER A 93 20.00 -3.49 4.60
CA SER A 93 20.51 -4.55 5.48
C SER A 93 19.39 -5.19 6.29
N ALA A 94 18.55 -4.38 6.94
CA ALA A 94 17.41 -4.84 7.74
C ALA A 94 16.38 -5.58 6.87
N SER A 95 16.12 -5.11 5.65
CA SER A 95 15.20 -5.76 4.71
C SER A 95 15.69 -7.14 4.25
N ALA A 96 17.00 -7.29 4.05
CA ALA A 96 17.60 -8.58 3.73
C ALA A 96 17.43 -9.60 4.86
N TYR A 97 17.51 -9.17 6.14
CA TYR A 97 17.21 -10.04 7.28
C TYR A 97 15.75 -10.50 7.32
N MET A 98 14.82 -9.70 6.80
CA MET A 98 13.41 -10.05 6.67
C MET A 98 13.09 -10.85 5.39
N SER A 99 14.10 -11.32 4.66
CA SER A 99 13.94 -12.05 3.38
C SER A 99 13.14 -11.28 2.31
N ARG A 100 13.19 -9.95 2.36
CA ARG A 100 12.66 -9.07 1.31
C ARG A 100 13.78 -8.74 0.33
N ASP A 101 13.47 -8.57 -0.96
CA ASP A 101 14.46 -8.19 -1.98
C ASP A 101 14.77 -6.68 -1.91
N PRO A 102 15.99 -6.27 -1.47
CA PRO A 102 16.37 -4.86 -1.40
C PRO A 102 17.07 -4.39 -2.69
N SER A 103 17.05 -5.17 -3.77
CA SER A 103 17.85 -4.92 -4.97
C SER A 103 17.56 -3.57 -5.62
N ALA A 104 16.31 -3.10 -5.56
CA ALA A 104 15.90 -1.80 -6.07
C ALA A 104 16.40 -0.64 -5.20
N LEU A 105 16.45 -0.77 -3.87
CA LEU A 105 17.04 0.26 -2.99
C LEU A 105 18.52 0.49 -3.31
N ARG A 106 19.27 -0.60 -3.52
CA ARG A 106 20.71 -0.53 -3.84
C ARG A 106 20.99 0.14 -5.19
N LYS A 107 19.98 0.22 -6.06
CA LYS A 107 20.03 0.89 -7.37
C LYS A 107 19.51 2.34 -7.33
N GLY A 108 19.26 2.89 -6.13
CA GLY A 108 18.73 4.24 -5.95
C GLY A 108 17.22 4.35 -6.07
N GLY A 109 16.49 3.23 -5.98
CA GLY A 109 15.02 3.23 -5.90
C GLY A 109 14.51 3.90 -4.62
N ASN A 110 13.24 4.31 -4.66
CA ASN A 110 12.55 4.83 -3.47
C ASN A 110 12.18 3.68 -2.49
N LEU A 111 11.69 4.03 -1.30
CA LEU A 111 11.30 3.05 -0.28
C LEU A 111 10.20 2.08 -0.73
N ALA A 112 9.32 2.49 -1.65
CA ALA A 112 8.25 1.65 -2.19
C ALA A 112 8.78 0.62 -3.19
N ASP A 113 9.50 1.08 -4.21
CA ASP A 113 10.11 0.26 -5.25
C ASP A 113 11.21 -0.64 -4.68
N GLY A 114 11.76 -0.25 -3.53
CA GLY A 114 12.80 -0.95 -2.78
C GLY A 114 12.43 -2.31 -2.18
N GLY A 115 11.18 -2.77 -2.34
CA GLY A 115 10.68 -4.03 -1.78
C GLY A 115 10.47 -4.01 -0.26
N VAL A 116 10.66 -2.84 0.38
CA VAL A 116 10.44 -2.65 1.82
C VAL A 116 8.96 -2.49 2.12
N LEU A 117 8.21 -1.84 1.23
CA LEU A 117 6.77 -1.70 1.35
C LEU A 117 6.09 -2.76 0.48
N GLY A 118 4.93 -3.24 0.93
CA GLY A 118 4.26 -4.37 0.30
C GLY A 118 3.73 -4.04 -1.11
N GLU A 119 3.67 -5.07 -1.97
CA GLU A 119 3.19 -5.00 -3.35
C GLU A 119 1.76 -4.44 -3.49
N TYR A 120 0.93 -4.57 -2.45
CA TYR A 120 -0.43 -4.04 -2.42
C TYR A 120 -0.50 -2.50 -2.42
N LEU A 121 0.64 -1.82 -2.28
CA LEU A 121 0.76 -0.37 -2.46
C LEU A 121 1.23 0.02 -3.86
N GLU A 122 1.62 -0.94 -4.71
CA GLU A 122 2.02 -0.69 -6.08
C GLU A 122 0.81 -0.32 -6.95
N GLY A 123 0.99 0.64 -7.85
CA GLY A 123 -0.05 1.07 -8.79
C GLY A 123 -1.18 1.91 -8.17
N LEU A 124 -1.08 2.28 -6.88
CA LEU A 124 -2.00 3.23 -6.29
C LEU A 124 -1.93 4.58 -7.02
N PRO A 125 -3.09 5.21 -7.31
CA PRO A 125 -3.13 6.49 -8.04
C PRO A 125 -2.51 7.64 -7.24
N TYR A 126 -2.31 7.46 -5.93
CA TYR A 126 -1.66 8.40 -5.04
C TYR A 126 -0.33 7.84 -4.55
N ARG A 127 0.75 8.63 -4.71
CA ARG A 127 2.07 8.35 -4.12
C ARG A 127 2.30 9.34 -2.99
N SER A 128 2.28 8.84 -1.77
CA SER A 128 2.61 9.64 -0.59
C SER A 128 4.10 9.99 -0.53
N LYS A 129 4.44 10.97 0.33
CA LYS A 129 5.83 11.40 0.60
C LYS A 129 6.72 10.23 1.00
N SER A 130 6.28 9.35 1.90
CA SER A 130 7.07 8.20 2.35
C SER A 130 7.27 7.16 1.25
N LEU A 131 6.26 6.93 0.40
CA LEU A 131 6.39 6.05 -0.78
C LEU A 131 7.40 6.60 -1.79
N SER A 132 7.50 7.93 -1.91
CA SER A 132 8.41 8.60 -2.85
C SER A 132 9.81 8.90 -2.29
N MET A 133 10.09 8.55 -1.03
CA MET A 133 11.36 8.89 -0.38
C MET A 133 12.54 8.18 -1.06
N THR A 134 13.47 8.97 -1.59
CA THR A 134 14.74 8.49 -2.17
C THR A 134 15.92 8.89 -1.28
N GLN A 135 17.09 8.30 -1.52
CA GLN A 135 18.31 8.64 -0.79
C GLN A 135 18.70 10.10 -1.00
N ASP A 136 18.63 10.60 -2.24
CA ASP A 136 18.96 12.00 -2.54
C ASP A 136 18.01 12.96 -1.84
N LEU A 137 16.70 12.64 -1.82
CA LEU A 137 15.71 13.45 -1.11
C LEU A 137 16.01 13.46 0.39
N TRP A 138 16.23 12.30 1.00
CA TRP A 138 16.56 12.17 2.42
C TRP A 138 17.78 13.00 2.82
N LEU A 139 18.84 12.99 2.00
CA LEU A 139 20.07 13.75 2.24
C LEU A 139 19.91 15.25 2.01
N SER A 140 18.93 15.66 1.22
CA SER A 140 18.61 17.07 1.03
C SER A 140 17.79 17.68 2.17
N LEU A 141 17.13 16.85 2.99
CA LEU A 141 16.34 17.30 4.13
C LEU A 141 17.24 17.83 5.25
N SER A 142 16.78 18.88 5.92
CA SER A 142 17.35 19.32 7.18
C SER A 142 17.06 18.31 8.30
N VAL A 143 17.80 18.40 9.41
CA VAL A 143 17.59 17.52 10.58
C VAL A 143 16.15 17.64 11.10
N ALA A 144 15.58 18.85 11.12
CA ALA A 144 14.19 19.05 11.53
C ALA A 144 13.20 18.32 10.60
N GLU A 145 13.40 18.42 9.28
CA GLU A 145 12.53 17.73 8.30
C GLU A 145 12.70 16.21 8.33
N GLN A 146 13.89 15.71 8.70
CA GLN A 146 14.13 14.29 8.93
C GLN A 146 13.38 13.81 10.18
N GLU A 147 13.40 14.57 11.28
CA GLU A 147 12.61 14.26 12.48
C GLU A 147 11.10 14.30 12.19
N ASP A 148 10.61 15.34 11.49
CA ASP A 148 9.20 15.43 11.10
C ASP A 148 8.75 14.21 10.28
N PHE A 149 9.62 13.71 9.40
CA PHE A 149 9.35 12.50 8.64
C PHE A 149 9.29 11.25 9.54
N ILE A 150 10.20 11.12 10.50
CA ILE A 150 10.21 10.01 11.46
C ILE A 150 8.94 10.03 12.33
N ASP A 151 8.56 11.20 12.85
CA ASP A 151 7.37 11.39 13.67
C ASP A 151 6.07 11.10 12.90
N GLU A 152 6.02 11.45 11.61
CA GLU A 152 4.91 11.08 10.73
C GLU A 152 4.77 9.55 10.63
N LEU A 153 5.88 8.83 10.44
CA LEU A 153 5.87 7.37 10.38
C LEU A 153 5.46 6.73 11.71
N ASP A 154 5.95 7.24 12.84
CA ASP A 154 5.54 6.78 14.17
C ASP A 154 4.05 6.99 14.43
N SER A 155 3.51 8.12 13.98
CA SER A 155 2.07 8.41 14.05
C SER A 155 1.25 7.39 13.25
N LYS A 156 1.70 7.02 12.03
CA LYS A 156 1.06 6.00 11.21
C LYS A 156 1.16 4.60 11.82
N ILE A 157 2.30 4.25 12.44
CA ILE A 157 2.48 2.97 13.15
C ILE A 157 1.44 2.80 14.27
N ARG A 158 1.21 3.86 15.07
CA ARG A 158 0.19 3.86 16.14
C ARG A 158 -1.23 3.81 15.58
N LEU A 159 -1.46 4.49 14.46
CA LEU A 159 -2.76 4.44 13.77
C LEU A 159 -3.08 3.02 13.30
N TYR A 160 -2.10 2.30 12.72
CA TYR A 160 -2.31 0.93 12.26
C TYR A 160 -2.52 -0.06 13.40
N GLU A 161 -1.90 0.18 14.56
CA GLU A 161 -2.21 -0.56 15.78
C GLU A 161 -3.66 -0.35 16.21
N THR A 162 -4.19 0.87 16.07
CA THR A 162 -5.59 1.16 16.35
C THR A 162 -6.52 0.41 15.41
N PHE A 163 -6.24 0.38 14.10
CA PHE A 163 -7.01 -0.40 13.12
C PHE A 163 -6.94 -1.91 13.38
N HIS A 164 -5.78 -2.41 13.77
CA HIS A 164 -5.60 -3.82 14.12
C HIS A 164 -6.49 -4.24 15.31
N ASN A 165 -6.58 -3.37 16.33
CA ASN A 165 -7.34 -3.61 17.54
C ASN A 165 -8.85 -3.31 17.39
N ASP A 166 -9.26 -2.64 16.32
CA ASP A 166 -10.64 -2.31 16.01
C ASP A 166 -11.40 -3.50 15.39
N LEU A 167 -11.65 -4.52 16.23
CA LEU A 167 -12.27 -5.79 15.84
C LEU A 167 -13.65 -5.63 15.17
N ALA A 168 -14.37 -4.53 15.43
CA ALA A 168 -15.72 -4.30 14.93
C ALA A 168 -15.77 -3.93 13.44
N ASN A 169 -14.70 -3.33 12.90
CA ASN A 169 -14.64 -2.85 11.52
C ASN A 169 -13.93 -3.82 10.55
N TRP A 170 -13.53 -5.00 11.03
CA TRP A 170 -13.04 -6.08 10.18
C TRP A 170 -14.22 -6.80 9.50
N VAL A 171 -14.31 -6.68 8.18
CA VAL A 171 -15.42 -7.25 7.40
C VAL A 171 -14.95 -8.44 6.60
N ARG A 172 -15.70 -9.54 6.66
CA ARG A 172 -15.53 -10.72 5.81
C ARG A 172 -16.48 -10.64 4.63
N PHE A 173 -16.00 -11.04 3.45
CA PHE A 173 -16.83 -11.15 2.24
C PHE A 173 -17.06 -12.62 1.93
N GLY A 174 -18.32 -13.04 1.82
CA GLY A 174 -18.68 -14.44 1.60
C GLY A 174 -18.17 -15.36 2.71
N ASP A 175 -17.68 -16.54 2.33
CA ASP A 175 -17.19 -17.59 3.24
C ASP A 175 -15.69 -17.45 3.58
N ALA A 176 -15.07 -16.29 3.32
CA ALA A 176 -13.64 -16.04 3.58
C ALA A 176 -13.26 -16.37 5.02
N GLU A 177 -12.11 -16.98 5.28
CA GLU A 177 -11.68 -17.38 6.63
C GLU A 177 -11.55 -16.18 7.59
N PRO A 178 -11.57 -16.38 8.94
CA PRO A 178 -11.40 -15.28 9.89
C PRO A 178 -10.09 -14.49 9.70
N GLY A 179 -9.05 -15.10 9.13
CA GLY A 179 -7.78 -14.46 8.79
C GLY A 179 -7.84 -13.55 7.56
N ASP A 180 -8.85 -13.74 6.70
CA ASP A 180 -9.02 -13.03 5.43
C ASP A 180 -9.99 -11.85 5.56
N ALA A 181 -10.35 -11.47 6.80
CA ALA A 181 -11.11 -10.26 7.04
C ALA A 181 -10.36 -9.04 6.50
N LEU A 182 -11.10 -8.13 5.88
CA LEU A 182 -10.58 -6.92 5.28
C LEU A 182 -10.94 -5.71 6.13
N TYR A 183 -9.98 -4.81 6.27
CA TYR A 183 -10.18 -3.50 6.88
C TYR A 183 -10.13 -2.41 5.81
N ARG A 184 -10.99 -1.40 5.95
CA ARG A 184 -11.04 -0.25 5.04
C ARG A 184 -10.06 0.81 5.52
N VAL A 185 -8.86 0.83 4.95
CA VAL A 185 -7.82 1.82 5.30
C VAL A 185 -7.97 3.03 4.37
N PRO A 186 -8.28 4.24 4.90
CA PRO A 186 -8.40 5.43 4.06
C PRO A 186 -7.10 5.75 3.32
N LEU A 187 -7.19 6.17 2.06
CA LEU A 187 -6.00 6.54 1.26
C LEU A 187 -5.13 7.61 1.94
N SER A 188 -5.74 8.55 2.65
CA SER A 188 -5.03 9.61 3.37
C SER A 188 -4.19 9.12 4.56
N THR A 189 -4.45 7.90 5.03
CA THR A 189 -3.73 7.30 6.16
C THR A 189 -2.62 6.35 5.74
N LEU A 190 -2.45 6.15 4.43
CA LEU A 190 -1.36 5.34 3.89
C LEU A 190 -0.01 6.06 4.08
N PRO A 191 1.10 5.29 4.16
CA PRO A 191 2.43 5.85 4.29
C PRO A 191 2.76 6.68 3.07
#